data_AF-A0A7T8HKU2-F1
#
_entry.id   AF-A0A7T8HKU2-F1
#
_cell.length_a   1.000
_cell.length_b   1.000
_cell.length_c   1.000
_cell.angle_alpha   90.00
_cell.angle_beta   90.00
_cell.angle_gamma   90.00
#
_symmetry.space_group_name_H-M   'P 1'
#
loop_
_entity.id
_entity.type
_entity.pdbx_description
1 polymer ?
#
loop_
_entity_poly.entity_id
_entity_poly.type
_entity_poly.pdbx_seq_one_letter_code
_entity_poly.pdbx_strand_id
1 'polypeptide(L)'
;MRFYYQSQDSDDTGQKVATKCIRVSSTATTKSIIETLIEKFRPDMRMLEVPEYALYEIHESGERRLNPEEKPLLVQLNWHKDDREGRFLLRRIDEASRMPEPTKEDSSFKRKLSKREKKQLKKQGKINKVKDKENAKDESVAEKLYTGKFIE
;
A
#
# COMPACT_ATOMS: atom_id res chain seq x y z
N MET A 1 4.79 3.06 17.89
CA MET A 1 5.10 1.95 16.97
C MET A 1 4.00 1.83 15.91
N ARG A 2 4.32 1.31 14.72
CA ARG A 2 3.39 1.18 13.59
C ARG A 2 3.01 -0.30 13.40
N PHE A 3 1.72 -0.56 13.26
CA PHE A 3 1.15 -1.90 13.08
C PHE A 3 0.25 -1.93 11.84
N TYR A 4 0.33 -3.02 11.10
CA TYR A 4 -0.47 -3.27 9.91
C TYR A 4 -1.50 -4.36 10.18
N TYR A 5 -2.65 -4.29 9.53
CA TYR A 5 -3.69 -5.31 9.57
C TYR A 5 -4.20 -5.56 8.16
N GLN A 6 -4.25 -6.83 7.76
CA GLN A 6 -4.85 -7.27 6.50
C GLN A 6 -6.20 -7.91 6.83
N SER A 7 -7.29 -7.30 6.36
CA SER A 7 -8.63 -7.91 6.42
C SER A 7 -8.87 -8.69 5.14
N GLN A 8 -9.37 -9.92 5.24
CA GLN A 8 -9.61 -10.76 4.08
C GLN A 8 -10.93 -10.45 3.33
N ASP A 9 -11.79 -9.58 3.86
CA ASP A 9 -13.07 -9.11 3.27
C ASP A 9 -12.94 -8.43 1.88
N SER A 10 -11.79 -8.47 1.22
CA SER A 10 -11.55 -7.90 -0.10
C SER A 10 -11.64 -8.95 -1.21
N ASP A 11 -12.83 -9.51 -1.40
CA ASP A 11 -13.12 -10.40 -2.55
C ASP A 11 -13.18 -9.66 -3.89
N ASP A 12 -13.07 -8.32 -3.96
CA ASP A 12 -13.29 -7.61 -5.24
C ASP A 12 -12.37 -6.45 -5.62
N THR A 13 -11.47 -5.90 -4.78
CA THR A 13 -10.73 -4.67 -5.19
C THR A 13 -9.36 -4.42 -4.53
N GLY A 14 -8.63 -5.48 -4.22
CA GLY A 14 -7.26 -5.42 -3.70
C GLY A 14 -7.16 -5.35 -2.18
N GLN A 15 -6.07 -5.90 -1.64
CA GLN A 15 -5.81 -6.00 -0.21
C GLN A 15 -5.90 -4.63 0.47
N LYS A 16 -6.96 -4.42 1.26
CA LYS A 16 -7.07 -3.25 2.13
C LYS A 16 -6.23 -3.48 3.37
N VAL A 17 -5.00 -2.98 3.34
CA VAL A 17 -4.13 -2.92 4.52
C VAL A 17 -4.53 -1.70 5.35
N ALA A 18 -5.00 -1.94 6.57
CA ALA A 18 -5.19 -0.88 7.55
C ALA A 18 -3.90 -0.68 8.35
N THR A 19 -3.62 0.57 8.76
CA THR A 19 -2.44 0.90 9.56
C THR A 19 -2.86 1.64 10.82
N LYS A 20 -2.29 1.26 11.97
CA LYS A 20 -2.46 1.97 13.24
C LYS A 20 -1.11 2.24 13.87
N CYS A 21 -0.96 3.44 14.42
CA CYS A 21 0.15 3.79 15.28
C CYS A 21 -0.37 3.90 16.71
N ILE A 22 0.29 3.20 17.63
CA ILE A 22 0.00 3.29 19.06
C ILE A 22 1.29 3.60 19.83
N ARG A 23 1.13 4.27 20.98
CA ARG A 23 2.21 4.37 21.97
C ARG A 23 2.32 3.02 22.67
N VAL A 24 3.54 2.54 22.86
CA VAL A 24 3.83 1.22 23.43
C VAL A 24 4.85 1.41 24.54
N SER A 25 4.55 0.86 25.72
CA SER A 25 5.49 0.83 26.85
C SER A 25 6.58 -0.21 26.65
N SER A 26 7.75 -0.02 27.26
CA SER A 26 8.83 -1.03 27.28
C SER A 26 8.45 -2.33 27.98
N THR A 27 7.42 -2.29 28.83
CA THR A 27 6.88 -3.47 29.54
C THR A 27 5.66 -4.08 28.88
N ALA A 28 5.12 -3.46 27.82
CA ALA A 28 3.92 -3.96 27.16
C ALA A 28 4.22 -5.28 26.44
N THR A 29 3.39 -6.29 26.73
CA THR A 29 3.49 -7.62 26.12
C THR A 29 2.76 -7.67 24.79
N THR A 30 3.15 -8.61 23.93
CA THR A 30 2.48 -8.91 22.65
C THR A 30 0.98 -9.10 22.86
N LYS A 31 0.57 -9.83 23.90
CA LYS A 31 -0.84 -10.05 24.25
C LYS A 31 -1.62 -8.74 24.44
N SER A 32 -1.12 -7.84 25.29
CA SER A 32 -1.81 -6.56 25.55
C SER A 32 -1.88 -5.66 24.32
N ILE A 33 -0.87 -5.74 23.45
CA ILE A 33 -0.84 -4.99 22.20
C ILE A 33 -1.88 -5.53 21.22
N ILE A 34 -2.00 -6.85 21.10
CA ILE A 34 -3.04 -7.48 20.28
C ILE A 34 -4.43 -7.02 20.75
N GLU A 35 -4.73 -7.09 22.05
CA GLU A 35 -5.99 -6.62 22.63
C GLU A 35 -6.26 -5.14 22.27
N THR A 36 -5.27 -4.28 22.45
CA THR A 36 -5.37 -2.85 22.08
C THR A 36 -5.62 -2.66 20.59
N LEU A 37 -4.95 -3.43 19.73
CA LEU A 37 -5.10 -3.30 18.28
C LEU A 37 -6.48 -3.79 17.81
N ILE A 38 -7.01 -4.86 18.39
CA ILE A 38 -8.37 -5.35 18.11
C ILE A 38 -9.39 -4.25 18.39
N GLU A 39 -9.31 -3.59 19.55
CA GLU A 39 -10.18 -2.46 19.88
C GLU A 39 -10.08 -1.29 18.89
N LYS A 40 -8.88 -1.04 18.35
CA LYS A 40 -8.63 0.06 17.42
C LYS A 40 -8.99 -0.26 15.97
N PHE A 41 -8.91 -1.51 15.55
CA PHE A 41 -9.22 -1.93 14.19
C PHE A 41 -10.70 -2.33 14.03
N ARG A 42 -11.31 -2.95 15.05
CA ARG A 42 -12.67 -3.52 14.99
C ARG A 42 -13.36 -3.48 16.37
N PRO A 43 -13.82 -2.31 16.85
CA PRO A 43 -14.54 -2.22 18.12
C PRO A 43 -15.84 -3.05 18.14
N ASP A 44 -16.46 -3.24 16.98
CA ASP A 44 -17.75 -3.93 16.81
C ASP A 44 -17.68 -5.47 16.96
N MET A 45 -16.47 -6.06 16.92
CA MET A 45 -16.33 -7.54 17.05
C MET A 45 -16.32 -8.04 18.49
N ARG A 46 -16.49 -7.18 19.49
CA ARG A 46 -16.60 -7.58 20.90
C ARG A 46 -17.88 -8.35 21.23
N MET A 47 -18.91 -8.25 20.38
CA MET A 47 -20.22 -8.90 20.58
C MET A 47 -20.34 -10.26 19.90
N LEU A 48 -19.30 -10.70 19.17
CA LEU A 48 -19.19 -12.01 18.54
C LEU A 48 -18.01 -12.78 19.18
N GLU A 49 -17.88 -14.06 18.85
CA GLU A 49 -16.70 -14.86 19.25
C GLU A 49 -15.42 -14.10 18.85
N VAL A 50 -14.58 -13.78 19.84
CA VAL A 50 -13.37 -12.99 19.61
C VAL A 50 -12.42 -13.85 18.78
N PRO A 51 -12.11 -13.49 17.53
CA PRO A 51 -11.20 -14.29 16.73
C PRO A 51 -9.83 -14.34 17.41
N GLU A 52 -9.13 -15.46 17.27
CA GLU A 52 -7.77 -15.55 17.78
C GLU A 52 -6.82 -14.82 16.84
N TYR A 53 -6.10 -13.82 17.35
CA TYR A 53 -5.14 -13.02 16.59
C TYR A 53 -3.71 -13.32 17.03
N ALA A 54 -2.79 -13.22 16.08
CA ALA A 54 -1.36 -13.27 16.30
C ALA A 54 -0.67 -12.03 15.73
N LEU A 55 0.41 -11.63 16.39
CA LEU A 55 1.29 -10.56 15.92
C LEU A 55 2.53 -11.19 15.29
N TYR A 56 2.86 -10.74 14.09
CA TYR A 56 4.02 -11.19 13.33
C TYR A 56 5.00 -10.04 13.16
N GLU A 57 6.30 -10.35 13.22
CA GLU A 57 7.34 -9.51 12.63
C GLU A 57 7.67 -10.02 11.24
N ILE A 58 7.67 -9.12 10.26
CA ILE A 58 7.97 -9.39 8.87
C ILE A 58 9.27 -8.68 8.53
N HIS A 59 10.24 -9.43 8.04
CA HIS A 59 11.53 -8.96 7.52
C HIS A 59 11.67 -9.41 6.07
N GLU A 60 12.66 -8.88 5.34
CA GLU A 60 13.00 -9.40 4.00
C GLU A 60 13.38 -10.89 4.04
N SER A 61 13.96 -11.35 5.14
CA SER A 61 14.35 -12.74 5.35
C SER A 61 13.18 -13.68 5.67
N GLY A 62 11.99 -13.15 5.96
CA GLY A 62 10.80 -13.95 6.28
C GLY A 62 9.93 -13.39 7.40
N GLU A 63 8.89 -14.14 7.76
CA GLU A 63 7.95 -13.81 8.83
C GLU A 63 8.15 -14.69 10.08
N ARG A 64 7.97 -14.10 11.26
CA ARG A 64 7.98 -14.80 12.54
C ARG A 64 6.82 -14.35 13.42
N ARG A 65 6.10 -15.31 14.02
CA ARG A 65 5.09 -15.05 15.04
C ARG A 65 5.76 -14.68 16.37
N LEU A 66 5.31 -13.61 17.01
CA LEU A 66 5.73 -13.25 18.36
C LEU A 66 4.96 -14.07 19.40
N ASN A 67 5.65 -14.48 20.45
CA ASN A 67 5.06 -15.10 21.63
C ASN A 67 4.27 -14.06 22.45
N PRO A 68 3.22 -14.50 23.20
CA PRO A 68 2.37 -13.59 23.97
C PRO A 68 3.11 -12.74 25.01
N GLU A 69 4.20 -13.26 25.59
CA GLU A 69 5.01 -12.66 26.64
C GLU A 69 6.16 -11.77 26.11
N GLU A 70 6.45 -11.85 24.80
CA GLU A 70 7.46 -10.97 24.20
C GLU A 70 7.06 -9.50 24.32
N LYS A 71 8.06 -8.63 24.24
CA LYS A 71 7.90 -7.17 24.32
C LYS A 71 8.14 -6.57 22.94
N PRO A 72 7.10 -6.25 22.15
CA PRO A 72 7.30 -5.83 20.75
C PRO A 72 8.18 -4.59 20.59
N LEU A 73 8.21 -3.69 21.58
CA LEU A 73 9.15 -2.56 21.54
C LEU A 73 10.61 -3.04 21.58
N LEU A 74 10.93 -4.01 22.44
CA LEU A 74 12.27 -4.58 22.52
C LEU A 74 12.62 -5.36 21.25
N VAL A 75 11.67 -6.12 20.71
CA VAL A 75 11.81 -6.80 19.41
C VAL A 75 12.17 -5.78 18.32
N GLN A 76 11.42 -4.68 18.24
CA GLN A 76 11.66 -3.61 17.25
C GLN A 76 13.05 -2.97 17.37
N LEU A 77 13.49 -2.70 18.61
CA LEU A 77 14.81 -2.10 18.85
C LEU A 77 15.97 -3.04 18.45
N ASN A 78 15.75 -4.35 18.49
CA ASN A 78 16.74 -5.34 18.07
C ASN A 78 16.91 -5.43 16.55
N TRP A 79 16.01 -4.86 15.74
CA TRP A 79 16.11 -4.91 14.28
C TRP A 79 17.38 -4.24 13.71
N HIS A 80 17.91 -3.24 14.42
CA HIS A 80 19.12 -2.52 14.02
C HIS A 80 20.41 -3.34 14.09
N LYS A 81 20.43 -4.49 14.77
CA LYS A 81 21.64 -5.33 14.87
C LYS A 81 22.08 -5.89 13.52
N ASP A 82 21.17 -5.93 12.55
CA ASP A 82 21.36 -6.59 11.27
C ASP A 82 20.93 -5.70 10.09
N ASP A 83 20.73 -4.39 10.32
CA ASP A 83 20.17 -3.43 9.35
C ASP A 83 18.85 -3.89 8.71
N ARG A 84 18.01 -4.60 9.48
CA ARG A 84 16.76 -5.19 8.97
C ARG A 84 15.62 -4.18 9.08
N GLU A 85 14.98 -3.87 7.96
CA GLU A 85 13.68 -3.18 7.97
C GLU A 85 12.56 -4.16 8.34
N GLY A 86 12.10 -4.11 9.60
CA GLY A 86 10.99 -4.92 10.07
C GLY A 86 9.62 -4.21 9.99
N ARG A 87 8.54 -5.00 9.96
CA ARG A 87 7.16 -4.52 10.11
C ARG A 87 6.36 -5.45 11.02
N PHE A 88 5.48 -4.87 11.85
CA PHE A 88 4.54 -5.66 12.62
C PHE A 88 3.20 -5.82 11.88
N LEU A 89 2.76 -7.06 11.72
CA LEU A 89 1.50 -7.43 11.08
C LEU A 89 0.60 -8.18 12.07
N LEU A 90 -0.62 -7.68 12.27
CA LEU A 90 -1.68 -8.37 13.01
C LEU A 90 -2.47 -9.23 12.03
N ARG A 91 -2.63 -10.53 12.32
CA ARG A 91 -3.37 -11.49 11.48
C ARG A 91 -4.22 -12.41 12.35
N ARG A 92 -5.36 -12.84 11.81
CA ARG A 92 -6.20 -13.90 12.38
C ARG A 92 -5.51 -15.26 12.24
N ILE A 93 -5.65 -16.13 13.22
CA ILE A 93 -5.03 -17.48 13.23
C ILE A 93 -5.93 -18.50 12.54
N ASP A 94 -7.24 -18.33 12.67
CA ASP A 94 -8.29 -19.20 12.14
C ASP A 94 -8.46 -19.07 10.61
N GLU A 95 -7.98 -17.98 10.02
CA GLU A 95 -7.98 -17.77 8.57
C GLU A 95 -6.65 -18.22 7.96
N ALA A 96 -6.69 -19.29 7.15
CA ALA A 96 -5.52 -19.85 6.48
C ALA A 96 -4.73 -18.77 5.72
N SER A 97 -3.48 -18.54 6.17
CA SER A 97 -2.51 -17.61 5.62
C SER A 97 -2.27 -17.83 4.13
N ARG A 98 -3.02 -17.12 3.28
CA ARG A 98 -2.66 -16.91 1.87
C ARG A 98 -1.93 -15.57 1.77
N MET A 99 -0.65 -15.56 2.13
CA MET A 99 0.24 -14.48 1.68
C MET A 99 0.45 -14.67 0.18
N PRO A 100 0.21 -13.65 -0.68
CA PRO A 100 0.80 -13.66 -2.01
C PRO A 100 2.33 -13.67 -1.83
N GLU A 101 3.04 -14.49 -2.61
CA GLU A 101 4.50 -14.40 -2.64
C GLU A 101 4.93 -12.97 -2.95
N PRO A 102 6.02 -12.47 -2.34
CA PRO A 102 6.54 -11.14 -2.61
C PRO A 102 7.07 -11.12 -4.05
N THR A 103 6.21 -10.78 -5.00
CA THR A 103 6.66 -10.45 -6.34
C THR A 103 7.40 -9.12 -6.25
N LYS A 104 8.51 -8.99 -6.98
CA LYS A 104 9.35 -7.77 -7.03
C LYS A 104 8.59 -6.51 -7.49
N GLU A 105 7.28 -6.62 -7.78
CA GLU A 105 6.38 -5.54 -8.16
C GLU A 105 5.66 -4.87 -6.97
N ASP A 106 5.70 -5.43 -5.75
CA ASP A 106 5.01 -4.86 -4.57
C ASP A 106 5.62 -3.52 -4.07
N SER A 107 6.79 -3.14 -4.61
CA SER A 107 7.36 -1.79 -4.46
C SER A 107 6.59 -0.71 -5.22
N SER A 108 5.65 -1.10 -6.10
CA SER A 108 4.85 -0.17 -6.89
C SER A 108 3.37 -0.28 -6.50
N PHE A 109 3.08 0.17 -5.28
CA PHE A 109 1.75 0.68 -4.92
C PHE A 109 1.34 1.70 -6.00
N LYS A 110 0.55 1.28 -6.99
CA LYS A 110 -0.09 2.18 -7.97
C LYS A 110 -1.11 3.04 -7.22
N ARG A 111 -0.60 4.08 -6.57
CA ARG A 111 -1.38 5.11 -5.89
C ARG A 111 -2.31 5.71 -6.93
N LYS A 112 -3.62 5.70 -6.65
CA LYS A 112 -4.56 6.52 -7.41
C LYS A 112 -4.07 7.96 -7.34
N LEU A 113 -3.86 8.57 -8.52
CA LEU A 113 -3.39 9.97 -8.63
C LEU A 113 -4.18 10.86 -7.67
N SER A 114 -3.46 11.67 -6.89
CA SER A 114 -4.04 12.64 -5.97
C SER A 114 -4.97 13.60 -6.71
N LYS A 115 -5.86 14.28 -5.98
CA LYS A 115 -6.74 15.32 -6.58
C LYS A 115 -5.92 16.36 -7.38
N ARG A 116 -4.70 16.66 -6.94
CA ARG A 116 -3.78 17.58 -7.62
C ARG A 116 -3.22 16.98 -8.92
N GLU A 117 -2.79 15.72 -8.90
CA GLU A 117 -2.26 15.03 -10.07
C GLU A 117 -3.33 14.77 -11.13
N LYS A 118 -4.55 14.36 -10.74
CA LYS A 118 -5.68 14.23 -11.67
C LYS A 118 -6.03 15.55 -12.36
N LYS A 119 -5.92 16.69 -11.65
CA LYS A 119 -6.15 18.02 -12.23
C LYS A 119 -5.06 18.42 -13.22
N GLN A 120 -3.79 18.07 -12.94
CA GLN A 120 -2.68 18.33 -13.85
C GLN A 120 -2.75 17.48 -15.12
N LEU A 121 -3.06 16.18 -15.01
CA LEU A 121 -3.24 15.31 -16.19
C LEU A 121 -4.39 15.79 -17.08
N LYS A 122 -5.53 16.21 -16.49
CA LYS A 122 -6.64 16.80 -17.25
C LYS A 122 -6.23 18.10 -17.95
N LYS A 123 -5.32 18.90 -17.38
CA LYS A 123 -4.82 20.13 -17.99
C LYS A 123 -3.83 19.82 -19.11
N GLN A 124 -2.89 18.89 -18.91
CA GLN A 124 -1.96 18.44 -19.94
C GLN A 124 -2.67 17.76 -21.11
N GLY A 125 -3.66 16.90 -20.86
CA GLY A 125 -4.43 16.27 -21.94
C GLY A 125 -5.20 17.27 -22.81
N LYS A 126 -5.69 18.38 -22.22
CA LYS A 126 -6.29 19.47 -22.99
C LYS A 126 -5.26 20.22 -23.84
N ILE A 127 -4.06 20.48 -23.30
CA ILE A 127 -2.98 21.16 -24.03
C ILE A 127 -2.48 20.29 -25.18
N ASN A 128 -2.28 18.99 -24.97
CA ASN A 128 -1.84 18.07 -26.01
C ASN A 128 -2.89 17.95 -27.13
N LYS A 129 -4.18 17.89 -26.81
CA LYS A 129 -5.25 17.88 -27.82
C LYS A 129 -5.34 19.17 -28.64
N VAL A 130 -4.88 20.31 -28.10
CA VAL A 130 -4.77 21.57 -28.85
C VAL A 130 -3.53 21.53 -29.76
N LYS A 131 -2.39 21.06 -29.25
CA LYS A 131 -1.16 20.90 -30.03
C LYS A 131 -1.32 19.91 -31.19
N ASP A 132 -2.00 18.78 -30.99
CA ASP A 132 -2.27 17.80 -32.06
C ASP A 132 -3.15 18.40 -33.16
N LYS A 133 -4.08 19.31 -32.81
CA LYS A 133 -4.90 20.05 -33.78
C LYS A 133 -4.14 21.15 -34.51
N GLU A 134 -3.09 21.72 -33.91
CA GLU A 134 -2.21 22.68 -34.56
C GLU A 134 -1.23 21.96 -35.50
N ASN A 135 -0.61 20.85 -35.06
CA ASN A 135 0.27 20.03 -35.90
C ASN A 135 -0.44 19.46 -37.14
N ALA A 136 -1.69 18.99 -37.00
CA ALA A 136 -2.47 18.49 -38.15
C ALA A 136 -2.83 19.59 -39.17
N LYS A 137 -2.87 20.87 -38.74
CA LYS A 137 -3.06 22.00 -39.66
C LYS A 137 -1.75 22.39 -40.34
N ASP A 138 -0.63 22.37 -39.62
CA ASP A 138 0.69 22.67 -40.18
C ASP A 138 1.15 21.60 -41.19
N GLU A 139 0.88 20.31 -40.95
CA GLU A 139 1.11 19.24 -41.93
C GLU A 139 0.33 19.47 -43.24
N SER A 140 -0.94 19.87 -43.15
CA SER A 140 -1.80 20.14 -44.32
C SER A 140 -1.32 21.36 -45.13
N VAL A 141 -0.69 22.34 -44.50
CA VAL A 141 -0.12 23.52 -45.18
C VAL A 141 1.22 23.16 -45.83
N ALA A 142 2.07 22.37 -45.15
CA ALA A 142 3.34 21.92 -45.70
C ALA A 142 3.15 21.03 -46.95
N GLU A 143 2.14 20.14 -46.94
CA GLU A 143 1.84 19.26 -48.07
C GLU A 143 1.43 20.04 -49.34
N LYS A 144 0.65 21.12 -49.19
CA LYS A 144 0.23 22.00 -50.29
C LYS A 144 1.36 22.80 -50.91
N LEU A 145 2.44 23.08 -50.16
CA LEU A 145 3.60 23.80 -50.67
C LEU A 145 4.53 22.89 -51.51
N TYR A 146 4.56 21.59 -51.23
CA TYR A 146 5.41 20.63 -51.95
C TYR A 146 4.78 20.06 -53.23
N THR A 147 3.45 20.11 -53.39
CA THR A 147 2.75 19.58 -54.59
C THR A 147 2.52 20.61 -55.70
N GLY A 148 2.95 21.87 -55.52
CA GLY A 148 2.85 22.93 -56.53
C GLY A 148 3.87 22.77 -57.66
N LYS A 149 3.71 21.74 -58.51
CA LYS A 149 4.45 21.65 -59.78
C LYS A 149 3.90 22.70 -60.75
N PHE A 150 4.76 23.64 -61.12
CA PHE A 150 4.61 24.57 -62.25
C PHE A 150 4.09 23.83 -63.48
N ILE A 151 3.00 24.32 -64.06
CA ILE A 151 2.59 24.00 -65.42
C ILE A 151 2.82 25.29 -66.22
N GLU A 152 3.69 25.17 -67.20
CA GLU A 152 4.02 26.15 -68.24
C GLU A 152 2.86 26.30 -69.24
#